data_AF-A0AA50JT58-F1
#
_entry.id   AF-A0AA50JT58-F1
#
_cell.length_a   1.000
_cell.length_b   1.000
_cell.length_c   1.000
_cell.angle_alpha   90.00
_cell.angle_beta   90.00
_cell.angle_gamma   90.00
#
_symmetry.space_group_name_H-M   'P 1'
#
loop_
_entity.id
_entity.type
_entity.pdbx_description
1 polymer ?
#
loop_
_entity_poly.entity_id
_entity_poly.type
_entity_poly.pdbx_seq_one_letter_code
_entity_poly.pdbx_strand_id
1 'polypeptide(L)'
;KVVQFDTTPIMSTYLVAVVVGEYDFVEKKSRDGVLVRVYTPVGKSKQGLFALEVAAKVLPYYKEYFDIAYPLPKIDLIAIADFSAGAMENWGLVTYRETCLLVDEEHTSAVRRQWIALVVGHELAHQWFGNLVTMEWWTHLWLNEGYASFVEFLCVNHLFPEYDIWTQFVTETY
;
A
#
# COMPACT_ATOMS: atom_id res chain seq x y z
N LYS A 1 13.35 14.33 -22.68
CA LYS A 1 13.39 15.08 -21.39
C LYS A 1 14.15 14.21 -20.40
N VAL A 2 15.10 14.75 -19.63
CA VAL A 2 15.77 14.01 -18.55
C VAL A 2 14.97 14.25 -17.27
N VAL A 3 14.67 13.19 -16.53
CA VAL A 3 14.03 13.23 -15.21
C VAL A 3 15.05 12.74 -14.20
N GLN A 4 15.25 13.49 -13.13
CA GLN A 4 16.13 13.14 -12.01
C GLN A 4 15.28 13.00 -10.75
N PHE A 5 15.55 11.95 -9.97
CA PHE A 5 14.94 11.69 -8.68
C PHE A 5 15.96 11.86 -7.57
N ASP A 6 15.49 12.13 -6.35
CA ASP A 6 16.35 12.18 -5.18
C ASP A 6 16.99 10.81 -4.90
N THR A 7 18.12 10.82 -4.20
CA THR A 7 18.78 9.57 -3.78
C THR A 7 17.93 8.87 -2.73
N THR A 8 17.71 7.56 -2.89
CA THR A 8 16.94 6.76 -1.94
C THR A 8 17.73 6.54 -0.65
N PRO A 9 17.07 6.19 0.47
CA PRO A 9 17.74 5.52 1.58
C PRO A 9 18.43 4.23 1.13
N ILE A 10 19.25 3.66 2.02
CA ILE A 10 19.78 2.31 1.82
C ILE A 10 18.60 1.34 1.76
N MET A 11 18.50 0.58 0.67
CA MET A 11 17.44 -0.39 0.46
C MET A 11 17.94 -1.55 -0.40
N SER A 12 17.25 -2.68 -0.32
CA SER A 12 17.53 -3.86 -1.14
C SER A 12 17.21 -3.61 -2.61
N THR A 13 17.95 -4.25 -3.52
CA THR A 13 17.81 -4.02 -4.98
C THR A 13 16.43 -4.37 -5.54
N TYR A 14 15.73 -5.32 -4.93
CA TYR A 14 14.40 -5.76 -5.37
C TYR A 14 13.31 -4.68 -5.21
N LEU A 15 13.59 -3.63 -4.43
CA LEU A 15 12.65 -2.53 -4.17
C LEU A 15 12.73 -1.40 -5.20
N VAL A 16 13.75 -1.40 -6.07
CA VAL A 16 13.88 -0.38 -7.12
C VAL A 16 12.68 -0.45 -8.08
N ALA A 17 11.99 0.67 -8.25
CA ALA A 17 10.88 0.79 -9.20
C ALA A 17 10.92 2.10 -9.97
N VAL A 18 10.55 2.03 -11.25
CA VAL A 18 10.32 3.18 -12.13
C VAL A 18 9.13 2.85 -13.02
N VAL A 19 8.17 3.76 -13.09
CA VAL A 19 7.02 3.66 -14.01
C VAL A 19 7.04 4.84 -14.97
N VAL A 20 6.83 4.56 -16.25
CA VAL A 20 6.72 5.56 -17.31
C VAL A 20 5.42 5.31 -18.06
N GLY A 21 4.53 6.30 -18.05
CA GLY A 21 3.25 6.23 -18.74
C GLY A 21 2.39 7.45 -18.45
N GLU A 22 1.23 7.52 -19.12
CA GLU A 22 0.22 8.54 -18.89
C GLU A 22 -0.77 8.05 -17.83
N TYR A 23 -0.88 8.78 -16.73
CA TYR A 23 -1.73 8.44 -15.59
C TYR A 23 -2.41 9.71 -15.08
N ASP A 24 -3.63 9.56 -14.59
CA ASP A 24 -4.21 10.55 -13.69
C ASP A 24 -3.79 10.23 -12.25
N PHE A 25 -3.95 11.19 -11.34
CA PHE A 25 -3.78 10.92 -9.93
C PHE A 25 -4.70 11.75 -9.05
N VAL A 26 -4.96 11.23 -7.85
CA VAL A 26 -5.52 11.97 -6.71
C VAL A 26 -4.48 12.00 -5.60
N GLU A 27 -4.44 13.09 -4.83
CA GLU A 27 -3.45 13.24 -3.76
C GLU A 27 -4.02 13.85 -2.48
N LYS A 28 -3.38 13.51 -1.36
CA LYS A 28 -3.72 13.99 -0.02
C LYS A 28 -2.48 13.94 0.85
N LYS A 29 -2.34 14.89 1.78
CA LYS A 29 -1.33 14.77 2.85
C LYS A 29 -1.89 13.94 4.00
N SER A 30 -1.10 12.99 4.49
CA SER A 30 -1.39 12.30 5.74
C SER A 30 -1.35 13.27 6.91
N ARG A 31 -1.87 12.85 8.08
CA ARG A 31 -1.82 13.67 9.31
C ARG A 31 -0.38 14.05 9.71
N ASP A 32 0.59 13.22 9.38
CA ASP A 32 2.01 13.44 9.66
C ASP A 32 2.74 14.21 8.54
N GLY A 33 2.01 14.68 7.52
CA GLY A 33 2.54 15.54 6.45
C GLY A 33 3.15 14.80 5.26
N VAL A 34 3.14 13.46 5.25
CA VAL A 34 3.59 12.65 4.09
C VAL A 34 2.61 12.86 2.94
N LEU A 35 3.12 13.14 1.74
CA LEU A 35 2.28 13.26 0.55
C LEU A 35 1.93 11.88 0.01
N VAL A 36 0.64 11.54 0.00
CA VAL A 36 0.12 10.30 -0.54
C VAL A 36 -0.52 10.58 -1.89
N ARG A 37 -0.17 9.81 -2.92
CA ARG A 37 -0.81 9.88 -4.25
C ARG A 37 -1.28 8.51 -4.67
N VAL A 38 -2.43 8.47 -5.33
CA VAL A 38 -2.93 7.28 -6.02
C VAL A 38 -2.97 7.57 -7.51
N TYR A 39 -2.12 6.89 -8.27
CA TYR A 39 -2.05 6.96 -9.73
C TYR A 39 -2.98 5.91 -10.35
N THR A 40 -3.76 6.33 -11.34
CA THR A 40 -4.75 5.50 -12.02
C THR A 40 -4.61 5.62 -13.53
N PRO A 41 -5.10 4.65 -14.32
CA PRO A 41 -5.32 4.88 -15.75
C PRO A 41 -6.11 6.17 -15.98
N VAL A 42 -5.83 6.85 -17.09
CA VAL A 42 -6.50 8.10 -17.47
C VAL A 42 -8.02 7.91 -17.49
N GLY A 43 -8.75 8.83 -16.88
CA GLY A 43 -10.21 8.82 -16.74
C GLY A 43 -10.72 8.05 -15.51
N LYS A 44 -9.87 7.37 -14.74
CA LYS A 44 -10.27 6.56 -13.57
C LYS A 44 -9.90 7.17 -12.21
N SER A 45 -9.46 8.43 -12.15
CA SER A 45 -8.94 9.06 -10.92
C SER A 45 -9.86 8.97 -9.71
N LYS A 46 -11.18 9.09 -9.91
CA LYS A 46 -12.19 8.94 -8.86
C LYS A 46 -12.15 7.57 -8.19
N GLN A 47 -11.81 6.51 -8.92
CA GLN A 47 -11.74 5.16 -8.37
C GLN A 47 -10.57 4.98 -7.39
N GLY A 48 -9.57 5.87 -7.42
CA GLY A 48 -8.45 5.87 -6.47
C GLY A 48 -8.75 6.54 -5.13
N LEU A 49 -9.91 7.19 -4.97
CA LEU A 49 -10.23 7.98 -3.78
C LEU A 49 -10.31 7.13 -2.50
N PHE A 50 -10.87 5.92 -2.59
CA PHE A 50 -10.95 5.04 -1.43
C PHE A 50 -9.56 4.63 -0.93
N ALA A 51 -8.69 4.16 -1.84
CA ALA A 51 -7.33 3.80 -1.49
C ALA A 51 -6.52 4.99 -0.96
N LEU A 52 -6.73 6.19 -1.51
CA LEU A 52 -6.11 7.41 -1.02
C LEU A 52 -6.47 7.69 0.44
N GLU A 53 -7.76 7.57 0.79
CA GLU A 53 -8.24 7.76 2.16
C GLU A 53 -7.72 6.70 3.13
N VAL A 54 -7.64 5.43 2.69
CA VAL A 54 -7.05 4.35 3.48
C VAL A 54 -5.57 4.63 3.72
N ALA A 55 -4.78 4.81 2.66
CA ALA A 55 -3.34 5.01 2.73
C ALA A 55 -2.94 6.22 3.60
N ALA A 56 -3.69 7.32 3.50
CA ALA A 56 -3.47 8.52 4.31
C ALA A 56 -3.70 8.31 5.83
N LYS A 57 -4.48 7.28 6.21
CA LYS A 57 -4.74 6.89 7.61
C LYS A 57 -3.82 5.77 8.09
N VAL A 58 -3.48 4.84 7.22
CA VAL A 58 -2.57 3.71 7.51
C VAL A 58 -1.19 4.20 7.93
N LEU A 59 -0.62 5.18 7.20
CA LEU A 59 0.71 5.71 7.52
C LEU A 59 0.82 6.25 8.98
N PRO A 60 -0.08 7.16 9.44
CA PRO A 60 -0.08 7.59 10.84
C PRO A 60 -0.32 6.46 11.85
N TYR A 61 -1.19 5.49 11.52
CA TYR A 61 -1.44 4.36 12.39
C TYR A 61 -0.18 3.52 12.61
N TYR A 62 0.52 3.15 11.53
CA TYR A 62 1.74 2.36 11.64
C TYR A 62 2.88 3.14 12.30
N LYS A 63 2.99 4.45 12.08
CA LYS A 63 3.91 5.29 12.85
C LYS A 63 3.63 5.20 14.35
N GLU A 64 2.38 5.34 14.79
CA GLU A 64 2.02 5.27 16.21
C GLU A 64 2.25 3.87 16.79
N TYR A 65 1.93 2.83 16.02
CA TYR A 65 2.03 1.45 16.46
C TYR A 65 3.47 0.93 16.53
N PHE A 66 4.32 1.31 15.56
CA PHE A 66 5.73 0.91 15.51
C PHE A 66 6.70 1.90 16.17
N ASP A 67 6.20 3.08 16.59
CA ASP A 67 6.98 4.20 17.14
C ASP A 67 8.14 4.65 16.22
N ILE A 68 7.95 4.51 14.91
CA ILE A 68 8.94 4.86 13.87
C ILE A 68 8.21 5.55 12.74
N ALA A 69 8.64 6.76 12.39
CA ALA A 69 8.04 7.51 11.28
C ALA A 69 8.42 6.93 9.91
N TYR A 70 7.51 7.06 8.94
CA TYR A 70 7.82 6.79 7.53
C TYR A 70 8.92 7.74 7.03
N PRO A 71 10.02 7.23 6.45
CA PRO A 71 11.21 8.05 6.22
C PRO A 71 11.18 8.88 4.92
N LEU A 72 10.27 8.62 3.98
CA LEU A 72 10.21 9.31 2.69
C LEU A 72 9.19 10.46 2.71
N PRO A 73 9.41 11.54 1.93
CA PRO A 73 8.50 12.69 1.90
C PRO A 73 7.15 12.38 1.22
N LYS A 74 7.09 11.30 0.43
CA LYS A 74 5.91 10.87 -0.32
C LYS A 74 5.81 9.37 -0.40
N ILE A 75 4.59 8.88 -0.62
CA ILE A 75 4.32 7.54 -1.10
C ILE A 75 3.32 7.60 -2.26
N ASP A 76 3.66 6.94 -3.35
CA ASP A 76 2.78 6.80 -4.50
C ASP A 76 2.27 5.36 -4.56
N LEU A 77 0.96 5.19 -4.77
CA LEU A 77 0.31 3.92 -5.02
C LEU A 77 -0.17 3.93 -6.47
N ILE A 78 0.29 3.03 -7.31
CA ILE A 78 -0.02 3.04 -8.75
C ILE A 78 -0.75 1.79 -9.20
N ALA A 79 -1.90 1.98 -9.84
CA ALA A 79 -2.66 0.91 -10.47
C ALA A 79 -2.10 0.61 -11.87
N ILE A 80 -1.67 -0.64 -12.10
CA ILE A 80 -1.11 -1.15 -13.35
C ILE A 80 -2.05 -2.21 -13.91
N ALA A 81 -2.29 -2.16 -15.23
CA ALA A 81 -3.24 -3.04 -15.92
C ALA A 81 -2.79 -4.51 -15.92
N ASP A 82 -1.54 -4.78 -16.32
CA ASP A 82 -0.97 -6.12 -16.35
C ASP A 82 0.06 -6.29 -15.23
N PHE A 83 -0.41 -6.78 -14.08
CA PHE A 83 0.43 -7.06 -12.94
C PHE A 83 0.22 -8.51 -12.47
N SER A 84 1.27 -9.32 -12.54
CA SER A 84 1.19 -10.77 -12.27
C SER A 84 0.88 -11.07 -10.81
N ALA A 85 1.47 -10.30 -9.89
CA ALA A 85 1.13 -10.30 -8.48
C ALA A 85 -0.14 -9.47 -8.19
N GLY A 86 -0.56 -9.44 -6.92
CA GLY A 86 -1.64 -8.56 -6.46
C GLY A 86 -1.16 -7.11 -6.31
N ALA A 87 -0.03 -6.94 -5.61
CA ALA A 87 0.69 -5.70 -5.39
C ALA A 87 2.17 -5.97 -5.08
N MET A 88 2.99 -4.92 -4.94
CA MET A 88 4.42 -4.99 -4.63
C MET A 88 4.90 -3.70 -3.93
N GLU A 89 5.66 -3.86 -2.85
CA GLU A 89 5.89 -2.85 -1.81
C GLU A 89 6.96 -1.79 -2.11
N ASN A 90 7.35 -1.63 -3.39
CA ASN A 90 8.51 -0.85 -3.80
C ASN A 90 8.56 0.52 -3.08
N TRP A 91 9.70 0.84 -2.45
CA TRP A 91 9.77 1.86 -1.42
C TRP A 91 9.46 3.26 -1.96
N GLY A 92 8.28 3.78 -1.61
CA GLY A 92 7.78 5.07 -2.07
C GLY A 92 7.04 5.06 -3.42
N LEU A 93 6.96 3.92 -4.11
CA LEU A 93 6.18 3.72 -5.35
C LEU A 93 5.56 2.32 -5.36
N VAL A 94 4.56 2.10 -4.52
CA VAL A 94 3.90 0.81 -4.40
C VAL A 94 3.06 0.53 -5.65
N THR A 95 3.23 -0.65 -6.24
CA THR A 95 2.52 -1.03 -7.46
C THR A 95 1.40 -2.01 -7.14
N TYR A 96 0.25 -1.85 -7.80
CA TYR A 96 -0.92 -2.68 -7.59
C TYR A 96 -1.51 -3.09 -8.93
N ARG A 97 -2.11 -4.29 -9.00
CA ARG A 97 -3.12 -4.56 -10.03
C ARG A 97 -4.32 -3.64 -9.80
N GLU A 98 -4.97 -3.17 -10.87
CA GLU A 98 -6.15 -2.29 -10.78
C GLU A 98 -7.20 -2.78 -9.77
N THR A 99 -7.50 -4.08 -9.76
CA THR A 99 -8.50 -4.71 -8.89
C THR A 99 -8.16 -4.70 -7.39
N CYS A 100 -6.91 -4.37 -7.05
CA CYS A 100 -6.40 -4.33 -5.67
C CYS A 100 -6.26 -2.90 -5.13
N LEU A 101 -6.55 -1.88 -5.95
CA LEU A 101 -6.39 -0.48 -5.58
C LEU A 101 -7.62 0.37 -5.91
N LEU A 102 -8.30 0.08 -7.02
CA LEU A 102 -9.39 0.91 -7.54
C LEU A 102 -10.75 0.43 -7.03
N VAL A 103 -11.57 1.37 -6.56
CA VAL A 103 -12.96 1.15 -6.15
C VAL A 103 -13.88 1.95 -7.04
N ASP A 104 -14.69 1.25 -7.83
CA ASP A 104 -15.88 1.79 -8.48
C ASP A 104 -17.06 1.79 -7.49
N GLU A 105 -17.63 2.97 -7.19
CA GLU A 105 -18.71 3.11 -6.19
C GLU A 105 -19.99 2.35 -6.54
N GLU A 106 -20.27 2.14 -7.83
CA GLU A 106 -21.49 1.48 -8.29
C GLU A 106 -21.29 -0.04 -8.41
N HIS A 107 -20.08 -0.49 -8.74
CA HIS A 107 -19.83 -1.88 -9.15
C HIS A 107 -18.95 -2.68 -8.18
N THR A 108 -18.23 -2.02 -7.26
CA THR A 108 -17.34 -2.73 -6.32
C THR A 108 -18.12 -3.25 -5.14
N SER A 109 -18.08 -4.56 -4.92
CA SER A 109 -18.74 -5.17 -3.76
C SER A 109 -18.11 -4.73 -2.44
N ALA A 110 -18.90 -4.78 -1.35
CA ALA A 110 -18.40 -4.47 -0.01
C ALA A 110 -17.20 -5.36 0.37
N VAL A 111 -17.26 -6.66 0.08
CA VAL A 111 -16.16 -7.61 0.31
C VAL A 111 -14.90 -7.20 -0.46
N ARG A 112 -15.03 -6.83 -1.74
CA ARG A 112 -13.87 -6.36 -2.52
C ARG A 112 -13.28 -5.08 -1.95
N ARG A 113 -14.11 -4.16 -1.47
CA ARG A 113 -13.67 -2.92 -0.82
C ARG A 113 -12.92 -3.18 0.48
N GLN A 114 -13.38 -4.14 1.30
CA GLN A 114 -12.66 -4.59 2.50
C GLN A 114 -11.29 -5.17 2.12
N TRP A 115 -11.26 -6.03 1.11
CA TRP A 115 -10.03 -6.64 0.62
C TRP A 115 -9.03 -5.59 0.09
N ILE A 116 -9.49 -4.57 -0.63
CA ILE A 116 -8.63 -3.45 -1.06
C ILE A 116 -8.04 -2.71 0.16
N ALA A 117 -8.81 -2.54 1.24
CA ALA A 117 -8.28 -1.93 2.46
C ALA A 117 -7.19 -2.78 3.12
N LEU A 118 -7.35 -4.11 3.14
CA LEU A 118 -6.33 -5.06 3.60
C LEU A 118 -5.07 -4.96 2.75
N VAL A 119 -5.18 -5.11 1.43
CA VAL A 119 -4.02 -5.05 0.51
C VAL A 119 -3.29 -3.71 0.62
N VAL A 120 -4.00 -2.58 0.70
CA VAL A 120 -3.34 -1.27 0.93
C VAL A 120 -2.64 -1.24 2.30
N GLY A 121 -3.24 -1.83 3.34
CA GLY A 121 -2.61 -2.01 4.64
C GLY A 121 -1.33 -2.85 4.57
N HIS A 122 -1.37 -4.02 3.91
CA HIS A 122 -0.25 -4.95 3.73
C HIS A 122 0.96 -4.27 3.09
N GLU A 123 0.77 -3.64 1.94
CA GLU A 123 1.88 -2.99 1.23
C GLU A 123 2.46 -1.80 2.00
N LEU A 124 1.63 -1.10 2.76
CA LEU A 124 2.09 -0.01 3.62
C LEU A 124 2.78 -0.52 4.89
N ALA A 125 2.44 -1.72 5.37
CA ALA A 125 3.17 -2.38 6.45
C ALA A 125 4.58 -2.76 6.01
N HIS A 126 4.75 -3.21 4.76
CA HIS A 126 6.05 -3.54 4.20
C HIS A 126 7.05 -2.37 4.19
N GLN A 127 6.56 -1.12 4.27
CA GLN A 127 7.44 0.04 4.43
C GLN A 127 8.28 -0.03 5.71
N TRP A 128 7.83 -0.78 6.73
CA TRP A 128 8.61 -1.16 7.91
C TRP A 128 9.14 -2.60 7.80
N PHE A 129 8.27 -3.56 7.48
CA PHE A 129 8.61 -5.00 7.39
C PHE A 129 8.91 -5.44 5.97
N GLY A 130 10.14 -5.19 5.54
CA GLY A 130 10.65 -5.55 4.22
C GLY A 130 11.52 -4.45 3.65
N ASN A 131 11.08 -3.20 3.77
CA ASN A 131 11.82 -2.04 3.29
C ASN A 131 12.81 -1.53 4.33
N LEU A 132 12.32 -1.07 5.49
CA LEU A 132 13.17 -0.58 6.57
C LEU A 132 13.97 -1.71 7.23
N VAL A 133 13.32 -2.84 7.48
CA VAL A 133 13.96 -4.06 7.98
C VAL A 133 13.68 -5.17 6.98
N THR A 134 14.69 -5.56 6.22
CA THR A 134 14.61 -6.67 5.26
C THR A 134 15.18 -7.94 5.86
N MET A 135 14.56 -9.09 5.61
CA MET A 135 15.18 -10.39 5.89
C MET A 135 16.56 -10.52 5.20
N GLU A 136 17.50 -11.18 5.87
CA GLU A 136 18.85 -11.38 5.30
C GLU A 136 18.83 -12.27 4.05
N TRP A 137 17.94 -13.27 4.02
CA TRP A 137 17.80 -14.19 2.91
C TRP A 137 16.36 -14.67 2.72
N TRP A 138 16.03 -15.08 1.50
CA TRP A 138 14.68 -15.49 1.07
C TRP A 138 14.09 -16.66 1.85
N THR A 139 14.92 -17.52 2.46
CA THR A 139 14.45 -18.57 3.38
C THR A 139 13.72 -18.01 4.61
N HIS A 140 13.86 -16.70 4.87
CA HIS A 140 13.21 -15.98 5.96
C HIS A 140 12.21 -14.95 5.44
N LEU A 141 11.68 -15.11 4.22
CA LEU A 141 10.68 -14.22 3.62
C LEU A 141 9.45 -13.99 4.54
N TRP A 142 9.12 -14.96 5.39
CA TRP A 142 8.04 -14.83 6.38
C TRP A 142 8.23 -13.66 7.35
N LEU A 143 9.46 -13.17 7.57
CA LEU A 143 9.72 -11.97 8.37
C LEU A 143 9.13 -10.72 7.73
N ASN A 144 9.03 -10.69 6.40
CA ASN A 144 8.35 -9.62 5.67
C ASN A 144 6.86 -9.94 5.57
N GLU A 145 6.53 -11.01 4.84
CA GLU A 145 5.15 -11.33 4.46
C GLU A 145 4.28 -11.70 5.64
N GLY A 146 4.78 -12.51 6.57
CA GLY A 146 4.00 -12.93 7.74
C GLY A 146 3.69 -11.77 8.68
N TYR A 147 4.63 -10.81 8.82
CA TYR A 147 4.37 -9.61 9.60
C TYR A 147 3.39 -8.68 8.89
N ALA A 148 3.57 -8.42 7.59
CA ALA A 148 2.66 -7.60 6.82
C ALA A 148 1.23 -8.16 6.85
N SER A 149 1.06 -9.46 6.62
CA SER A 149 -0.25 -10.14 6.70
C SER A 149 -0.85 -10.14 8.11
N PHE A 150 -0.05 -10.10 9.17
CA PHE A 150 -0.61 -9.99 10.52
C PHE A 150 -1.09 -8.56 10.82
N VAL A 151 -0.27 -7.55 10.47
CA VAL A 151 -0.55 -6.16 10.86
C VAL A 151 -1.53 -5.46 9.92
N GLU A 152 -1.82 -6.00 8.73
CA GLU A 152 -2.94 -5.51 7.89
C GLU A 152 -4.29 -5.68 8.60
N PHE A 153 -4.53 -6.82 9.26
CA PHE A 153 -5.77 -7.07 10.00
C PHE A 153 -5.88 -6.17 11.24
N LEU A 154 -4.77 -5.96 11.96
CA LEU A 154 -4.72 -5.00 13.07
C LEU A 154 -5.07 -3.58 12.59
N CYS A 155 -4.50 -3.16 11.46
CA CYS A 155 -4.74 -1.83 10.89
C CYS A 155 -6.18 -1.67 10.41
N VAL A 156 -6.68 -2.61 9.60
CA VAL A 156 -8.05 -2.54 9.06
C VAL A 156 -9.08 -2.62 10.18
N ASN A 157 -8.88 -3.46 11.20
CA ASN A 157 -9.76 -3.49 12.38
C ASN A 157 -9.78 -2.14 13.13
N HIS A 158 -8.66 -1.44 13.19
CA HIS A 158 -8.59 -0.12 13.81
C HIS A 158 -9.28 0.96 12.97
N LEU A 159 -9.07 0.95 11.65
CA LEU A 159 -9.61 1.96 10.74
C LEU A 159 -11.10 1.75 10.41
N PHE A 160 -11.55 0.50 10.40
CA PHE A 160 -12.89 0.05 10.02
C PHE A 160 -13.38 -1.04 10.98
N PRO A 161 -13.61 -0.71 12.27
CA PRO A 161 -14.07 -1.69 13.26
C PRO A 161 -15.40 -2.35 12.88
N GLU A 162 -16.22 -1.70 12.05
CA GLU A 162 -17.47 -2.23 11.52
C GLU A 162 -17.30 -3.42 10.55
N TYR A 163 -16.09 -3.66 10.04
CA TYR A 163 -15.82 -4.80 9.16
C TYR A 163 -15.70 -6.12 9.91
N ASP A 164 -15.47 -6.08 11.23
CA ASP A 164 -15.22 -7.26 12.07
C ASP A 164 -14.20 -8.22 11.42
N ILE A 165 -13.12 -7.63 10.89
CA ILE A 165 -12.21 -8.29 9.94
C ILE A 165 -11.51 -9.52 10.54
N TRP A 166 -11.39 -9.59 11.87
CA TRP A 166 -10.83 -10.74 12.57
C TRP A 166 -11.65 -12.02 12.42
N THR A 167 -12.94 -11.91 12.13
CA THR A 167 -13.76 -13.10 11.79
C THR A 167 -13.32 -13.75 10.49
N GLN A 168 -12.68 -12.99 9.59
CA GLN A 168 -12.20 -13.44 8.29
C GLN A 168 -10.76 -13.97 8.36
N PHE A 169 -9.99 -13.59 9.39
CA PHE A 169 -8.59 -13.98 9.57
C PHE A 169 -8.38 -15.50 9.56
N VAL A 170 -9.27 -16.26 10.21
CA VAL A 170 -9.15 -17.73 10.31
C VAL A 170 -9.55 -18.41 9.00
N THR A 171 -10.40 -17.78 8.18
CA THR A 171 -10.98 -18.38 6.97
C THR A 171 -10.24 -18.02 5.69
N GLU A 172 -9.54 -16.89 5.64
CA GLU A 172 -8.84 -16.42 4.43
C GLU A 172 -7.35 -16.81 4.39
N THR A 173 -6.78 -17.27 5.51
CA THR A 173 -5.36 -17.66 5.61
C THR A 173 -5.10 -19.14 5.27
N TYR A 174 -6.07 -19.84 4.64
CA TYR A 174 -5.96 -21.24 4.22
C TYR A 174 -6.60 -21.50 2.85
#